data_AF-A0A7X6XJS6-F1
#
_entry.id   AF-A0A7X6XJS6-F1
#
_cell.length_a   1.000
_cell.length_b   1.000
_cell.length_c   1.000
_cell.angle_alpha   90.00
_cell.angle_beta   90.00
_cell.angle_gamma   90.00
#
_symmetry.space_group_name_H-M   'P 1'
#
loop_
_entity.id
_entity.type
_entity.pdbx_description
1 polymer ?
#
loop_
_entity_poly.entity_id
_entity_poly.type
_entity_poly.pdbx_seq_one_letter_code
_entity_poly.pdbx_strand_id
1 'polypeptide(L)'
;MATVTKGSSLCFAVSQRQARGLFVVVWVTNTLLVAANLALAAGWRPPRPIYHQLSMDLEASFGAWYPSMLLFLLCLCAGIHLLMDRRAGVGGPGLSRWLPLAALALLLSADEVCGLHERFDHFYKHSVSEHLLGLPVNWTVALLPFIVAAVALLIRFCSCALGRQPKARRLAL
;
A
#
# COMPACT_ATOMS: atom_id res chain seq x y z
N MET A 1 -23.17 -2.21 44.31
CA MET A 1 -23.23 -3.36 43.37
C MET A 1 -23.12 -2.79 41.97
N ALA A 2 -21.91 -2.73 41.42
CA ALA A 2 -21.64 -2.07 40.14
C ALA A 2 -21.72 -3.09 39.01
N THR A 3 -22.72 -2.96 38.14
CA THR A 3 -22.90 -3.75 36.94
C THR A 3 -21.93 -3.25 35.87
N VAL A 4 -20.88 -4.03 35.60
CA VAL A 4 -19.96 -3.83 34.48
C VAL A 4 -20.72 -4.13 33.18
N THR A 5 -21.12 -3.09 32.45
CA THR A 5 -21.72 -3.25 31.12
C THR A 5 -20.66 -3.65 30.10
N LYS A 6 -20.82 -4.87 29.57
CA LYS A 6 -20.08 -5.48 28.46
C LYS A 6 -19.97 -4.56 27.25
N GLY A 7 -18.74 -4.30 26.83
CA GLY A 7 -18.28 -4.20 25.44
C GLY A 7 -19.02 -3.22 24.53
N SER A 8 -18.57 -1.98 24.49
CA SER A 8 -18.85 -1.04 23.40
C SER A 8 -18.28 -1.58 22.08
N SER A 9 -19.09 -2.34 21.35
CA SER A 9 -18.82 -2.67 19.95
C SER A 9 -18.87 -1.40 19.11
N LEU A 10 -17.71 -0.80 18.82
CA LEU A 10 -17.57 0.20 17.76
C LEU A 10 -17.95 -0.44 16.43
N CYS A 11 -19.18 -0.18 15.98
CA CYS A 11 -19.68 -0.64 14.70
C CYS A 11 -19.47 0.49 13.68
N PHE A 12 -18.35 0.46 12.95
CA PHE A 12 -18.13 1.35 11.82
C PHE A 12 -18.89 0.82 10.61
N ALA A 13 -20.12 1.29 10.41
CA ALA A 13 -20.89 0.98 9.22
C ALA A 13 -20.55 1.96 8.10
N VAL A 14 -19.70 1.53 7.15
CA VAL A 14 -19.51 2.27 5.90
C VAL A 14 -20.65 1.90 4.96
N SER A 15 -21.45 2.87 4.54
CA SER A 15 -22.51 2.62 3.57
C SER A 15 -21.93 2.19 2.21
N GLN A 16 -22.66 1.37 1.46
CA GLN A 16 -22.24 0.97 0.12
C GLN A 16 -21.99 2.16 -0.81
N ARG A 17 -22.73 3.26 -0.63
CA ARG A 17 -22.52 4.52 -1.38
C ARG A 17 -21.18 5.17 -1.02
N GLN A 18 -20.81 5.24 0.26
CA GLN A 18 -19.52 5.77 0.69
C GLN A 18 -18.36 4.91 0.17
N ALA A 19 -18.47 3.57 0.24
CA ALA A 19 -17.44 2.68 -0.29
C ALA A 19 -17.26 2.83 -1.81
N ARG A 20 -18.36 2.96 -2.56
CA ARG A 20 -18.32 3.25 -4.00
C ARG A 20 -17.70 4.61 -4.29
N GLY A 21 -18.08 5.65 -3.55
CA GLY A 21 -17.51 6.99 -3.69
C GLY A 21 -16.00 6.99 -3.46
N LEU A 22 -15.54 6.35 -2.39
CA LEU A 22 -14.11 6.18 -2.10
C LEU A 22 -13.39 5.46 -3.24
N PHE A 23 -13.94 4.36 -3.74
CA PHE A 23 -13.36 3.61 -4.85
C PHE A 23 -13.22 4.46 -6.12
N VAL A 24 -14.25 5.24 -6.46
CA VAL A 24 -14.20 6.17 -7.61
C VAL A 24 -13.13 7.23 -7.40
N VAL A 25 -13.06 7.84 -6.21
CA VAL A 25 -12.04 8.86 -5.89
C VAL A 25 -10.62 8.29 -6.02
N VAL A 26 -10.38 7.09 -5.48
CA VAL A 26 -9.08 6.41 -5.59
C VAL A 26 -8.72 6.14 -7.05
N TRP A 27 -9.66 5.63 -7.85
CA TRP A 27 -9.43 5.38 -9.26
C TRP A 27 -9.16 6.64 -10.06
N VAL A 28 -9.98 7.67 -9.90
CA VAL A 28 -9.79 8.96 -10.58
C VAL A 28 -8.44 9.56 -10.21
N THR A 29 -8.08 9.55 -8.93
CA THR A 29 -6.78 10.08 -8.47
C THR A 29 -5.61 9.29 -9.04
N ASN A 30 -5.69 7.94 -9.04
CA ASN A 30 -4.68 7.08 -9.67
C ASN A 30 -4.52 7.39 -11.16
N THR A 31 -5.63 7.46 -11.90
CA THR A 31 -5.62 7.72 -13.34
C THR A 31 -5.04 9.11 -13.64
N LEU A 32 -5.43 10.14 -12.88
CA LEU A 32 -4.90 11.48 -13.05
C LEU A 32 -3.41 11.56 -12.74
N LEU A 33 -2.95 10.93 -11.67
CA LEU A 33 -1.54 10.90 -11.31
C LEU A 33 -0.69 10.17 -12.35
N VAL A 34 -1.16 9.01 -12.85
CA VAL A 34 -0.49 8.28 -13.93
C VAL A 34 -0.46 9.12 -15.20
N ALA A 35 -1.60 9.70 -15.62
CA ALA A 35 -1.67 10.54 -16.80
C ALA A 35 -0.77 11.78 -16.70
N ALA A 36 -0.73 12.43 -15.53
CA ALA A 36 0.13 13.57 -15.27
C ALA A 36 1.62 13.18 -15.39
N ASN A 37 2.05 12.08 -14.77
CA ASN A 37 3.45 11.65 -14.83
C ASN A 37 3.85 11.17 -16.23
N LEU A 38 2.94 10.54 -16.98
CA LEU A 38 3.16 10.24 -18.40
C LEU A 38 3.30 11.52 -19.23
N ALA A 39 2.48 12.53 -18.99
CA ALA A 39 2.59 13.81 -19.68
C ALA A 39 3.90 14.53 -19.33
N LEU A 40 4.31 14.52 -18.05
CA LEU A 40 5.60 15.06 -17.61
C LEU A 40 6.78 14.33 -18.30
N ALA A 41 6.74 13.00 -18.35
CA ALA A 41 7.74 12.18 -19.06
C ALA A 41 7.76 12.45 -20.58
N ALA A 42 6.60 12.76 -21.17
CA ALA A 42 6.48 13.18 -22.57
C ALA A 42 6.90 14.64 -22.83
N GLY A 43 7.36 15.37 -21.81
CA GLY A 43 7.88 16.72 -21.93
C GLY A 43 6.89 17.85 -21.65
N TRP A 44 5.69 17.55 -21.13
CA TRP A 44 4.79 18.60 -20.63
C TRP A 44 5.42 19.31 -19.43
N ARG A 45 5.43 20.64 -19.45
CA ARG A 45 6.02 21.47 -18.39
C ARG A 45 4.98 22.40 -17.80
N PRO A 46 4.17 21.95 -16.82
CA PRO A 46 3.22 22.80 -16.15
C PRO A 46 3.93 23.86 -15.27
N PRO A 47 3.21 24.88 -14.79
CA PRO A 47 3.72 25.80 -13.79
C PRO A 47 4.36 25.07 -12.60
N ARG A 48 5.46 25.63 -12.07
CA ARG A 48 6.23 25.06 -10.95
C ARG A 48 5.39 24.51 -9.78
N PRO A 49 4.35 25.20 -9.26
CA PRO A 49 3.56 24.64 -8.15
C PRO A 49 2.80 23.37 -8.54
N ILE A 50 2.34 23.26 -9.79
CA ILE A 50 1.62 22.08 -10.29
C ILE A 50 2.61 20.92 -10.51
N TYR A 51 3.77 21.20 -11.12
CA TYR A 51 4.84 20.23 -11.27
C TYR A 51 5.24 19.63 -9.91
N HIS A 52 5.43 20.48 -8.89
CA HIS A 52 5.80 20.05 -7.55
C HIS A 52 4.77 19.15 -6.88
N GLN A 53 3.48 19.29 -7.20
CA GLN A 53 2.45 18.45 -6.59
C GLN A 53 2.24 17.14 -7.36
N LEU A 54 2.40 17.14 -8.68
CA LEU A 54 2.07 15.98 -9.53
C LEU A 54 3.25 15.05 -9.80
N SER A 55 4.49 15.55 -9.75
CA SER A 55 5.68 14.73 -10.00
C SER A 55 5.86 13.70 -8.89
N MET A 56 5.90 12.42 -9.26
CA MET A 56 6.19 11.32 -8.33
C MET A 56 7.67 11.24 -7.95
N ASP A 57 8.56 11.88 -8.71
CA ASP A 57 10.01 11.89 -8.46
C ASP A 57 10.40 12.87 -7.34
N LEU A 58 9.50 13.79 -7.00
CA LEU A 58 9.76 14.78 -5.95
C LEU A 58 9.29 14.27 -4.60
N GLU A 59 10.21 14.25 -3.64
CA GLU A 59 9.88 14.13 -2.23
C GLU A 59 8.92 15.26 -1.78
N ALA A 60 8.10 14.99 -0.77
CA ALA A 60 7.12 15.94 -0.24
C ALA A 60 6.09 16.47 -1.27
N SER A 61 5.90 15.76 -2.38
CA SER A 61 4.82 16.01 -3.33
C SER A 61 3.56 15.21 -2.97
N PHE A 62 2.40 15.67 -3.45
CA PHE A 62 1.18 14.88 -3.38
C PHE A 62 1.34 13.54 -4.12
N GLY A 63 2.03 13.53 -5.27
CA GLY A 63 2.35 12.34 -6.04
C GLY A 63 3.11 11.27 -5.23
N ALA A 64 4.06 11.68 -4.37
CA ALA A 64 4.81 10.78 -3.50
C ALA A 64 4.03 10.35 -2.25
N TRP A 65 3.26 11.26 -1.63
CA TRP A 65 2.53 10.97 -0.39
C TRP A 65 1.28 10.10 -0.57
N TYR A 66 0.60 10.28 -1.71
CA TYR A 66 -0.66 9.62 -1.97
C TYR A 66 -0.55 8.07 -1.98
N PRO A 67 0.45 7.45 -2.64
CA PRO A 67 0.70 6.01 -2.52
C PRO A 67 0.88 5.53 -1.08
N SER A 68 1.61 6.26 -0.24
CA SER A 68 1.80 5.92 1.18
C SER A 68 0.48 5.97 1.94
N MET A 69 -0.38 6.97 1.69
CA MET A 69 -1.72 7.04 2.28
C MET A 69 -2.59 5.85 1.89
N LEU A 70 -2.53 5.40 0.63
CA LEU A 70 -3.25 4.21 0.16
C LEU A 70 -2.75 2.93 0.85
N LEU A 71 -1.44 2.78 1.01
CA LEU A 71 -0.84 1.65 1.71
C LEU A 71 -1.21 1.64 3.19
N PHE A 72 -1.24 2.81 3.84
CA PHE A 72 -1.71 2.93 5.22
C PHE A 72 -3.21 2.57 5.34
N LEU A 73 -4.04 3.05 4.41
CA LEU A 73 -5.46 2.68 4.36
C LEU A 73 -5.64 1.17 4.18
N LEU A 74 -4.86 0.55 3.29
CA LEU A 74 -4.85 -0.91 3.11
C LEU A 74 -4.47 -1.65 4.40
N CYS A 75 -3.47 -1.15 5.13
CA CYS A 75 -3.10 -1.67 6.45
C CYS A 75 -4.27 -1.60 7.44
N LEU A 76 -4.95 -0.45 7.54
CA LEU A 76 -6.12 -0.30 8.41
C LEU A 76 -7.26 -1.25 8.02
N CYS A 77 -7.59 -1.35 6.72
CA CYS A 77 -8.61 -2.27 6.24
C CYS A 77 -8.25 -3.73 6.57
N ALA A 78 -7.01 -4.14 6.31
CA ALA A 78 -6.53 -5.48 6.65
C ALA A 78 -6.58 -5.74 8.16
N GLY A 79 -6.22 -4.76 9.00
CA GLY A 79 -6.33 -4.83 10.46
C GLY A 79 -7.77 -4.98 10.94
N ILE A 80 -8.72 -4.24 10.35
CA ILE A 80 -10.15 -4.37 10.65
C ILE A 80 -10.64 -5.78 10.28
N HIS A 81 -10.30 -6.28 9.10
CA HIS A 81 -10.65 -7.64 8.68
C HIS A 81 -10.07 -8.71 9.61
N LEU A 82 -8.82 -8.54 10.06
CA LEU A 82 -8.19 -9.42 11.05
C LEU A 82 -8.99 -9.45 12.36
N LEU A 83 -9.43 -8.29 12.86
CA LEU A 83 -10.22 -8.19 14.08
C LEU A 83 -11.63 -8.80 13.91
N MET A 84 -12.24 -8.61 12.75
CA MET A 84 -13.55 -9.21 12.42
C MET A 84 -13.47 -10.73 12.36
N ASP A 85 -12.48 -11.30 11.68
CA ASP A 85 -12.28 -12.75 11.59
C ASP A 85 -12.02 -13.36 12.99
N ARG A 86 -11.25 -12.67 13.84
CA ARG A 86 -11.04 -13.07 15.25
C ARG A 86 -12.34 -13.10 16.05
N ARG A 87 -13.17 -12.06 15.92
CA ARG A 87 -14.46 -11.98 16.64
C ARG A 87 -15.49 -12.98 16.14
N ALA A 88 -15.46 -13.30 14.86
CA ALA A 88 -16.34 -14.30 14.26
C ALA A 88 -15.95 -15.76 14.60
N GLY A 89 -14.91 -15.97 15.40
CA GLY A 89 -14.45 -17.31 15.77
C GLY A 89 -13.92 -18.10 14.58
N VAL A 90 -13.51 -17.42 13.50
CA VAL A 90 -12.90 -18.04 12.32
C VAL A 90 -11.47 -18.45 12.68
N GLY A 91 -11.35 -19.46 13.55
CA GLY A 91 -10.12 -20.10 13.97
C GLY A 91 -9.60 -20.99 12.85
N GLY A 92 -9.01 -20.38 11.83
CA GLY A 92 -8.47 -21.10 10.69
C GLY A 92 -7.45 -20.27 9.89
N PRO A 93 -6.89 -20.83 8.80
CA PRO A 93 -5.82 -20.21 8.01
C PRO A 93 -6.20 -18.89 7.31
N GLY A 94 -7.43 -18.36 7.50
CA GLY A 94 -7.84 -17.02 7.07
C GLY A 94 -7.30 -15.90 7.97
N LEU A 95 -7.24 -16.13 9.28
CA LEU A 95 -6.74 -15.18 10.29
C LEU A 95 -5.26 -14.80 10.06
N SER A 96 -4.49 -15.74 9.52
CA SER A 96 -3.05 -15.57 9.22
C SER A 96 -2.77 -14.75 7.96
N ARG A 97 -3.78 -14.42 7.12
CA ARG A 97 -3.51 -13.80 5.81
C ARG A 97 -3.56 -12.28 5.84
N TRP A 98 -4.37 -11.73 6.74
CA TRP A 98 -4.52 -10.28 6.90
C TRP A 98 -3.32 -9.64 7.58
N LEU A 99 -2.70 -10.35 8.54
CA LEU A 99 -1.56 -9.82 9.28
C LEU A 99 -0.33 -9.55 8.39
N PRO A 100 0.13 -10.49 7.53
CA PRO A 100 1.23 -10.21 6.62
C PRO A 100 0.92 -9.09 5.62
N LEU A 101 -0.33 -8.99 5.14
CA LEU A 101 -0.75 -7.90 4.27
C LEU A 101 -0.68 -6.54 4.98
N ALA A 102 -1.21 -6.46 6.21
CA ALA A 102 -1.17 -5.25 7.01
C ALA A 102 0.27 -4.84 7.32
N ALA A 103 1.11 -5.79 7.73
CA ALA A 103 2.53 -5.55 8.02
C ALA A 103 3.29 -5.06 6.78
N LEU A 104 3.08 -5.72 5.63
CA LEU A 104 3.72 -5.31 4.37
C LEU A 104 3.26 -3.91 3.93
N ALA A 105 1.96 -3.65 3.98
CA ALA A 105 1.42 -2.35 3.59
C ALA A 105 1.92 -1.23 4.53
N LEU A 106 2.01 -1.49 5.83
CA LEU A 106 2.59 -0.54 6.79
C LEU A 106 4.08 -0.30 6.53
N LEU A 107 4.84 -1.36 6.25
CA LEU A 107 6.27 -1.25 5.96
C LEU A 107 6.52 -0.41 4.71
N LEU A 108 5.79 -0.69 3.63
CA LEU A 108 5.87 0.10 2.39
C LEU A 108 5.41 1.54 2.61
N SER A 109 4.33 1.76 3.37
CA SER A 109 3.89 3.11 3.73
C SER A 109 4.96 3.88 4.53
N ALA A 110 5.66 3.20 5.44
CA ALA A 110 6.68 3.82 6.26
C ALA A 110 7.95 4.12 5.45
N ASP A 111 8.30 3.26 4.50
CA ASP A 111 9.41 3.49 3.56
C ASP A 111 9.20 4.76 2.75
N GLU A 112 8.03 4.91 2.11
CA GLU A 112 7.70 6.09 1.30
C GLU A 112 7.71 7.41 2.11
N VAL A 113 7.37 7.35 3.41
CA VAL A 113 7.39 8.54 4.28
C VAL A 113 8.80 8.84 4.82
N CYS A 114 9.59 7.80 5.12
CA CYS A 114 10.89 7.95 5.78
C CYS A 114 12.09 7.93 4.82
N GLY A 115 11.87 7.61 3.54
CA GLY A 115 12.94 7.36 2.56
C GLY A 115 13.87 6.24 3.00
N LEU A 116 13.34 5.11 3.49
CA LEU A 116 14.21 4.03 3.99
C LEU A 116 15.05 3.43 2.87
N HIS A 117 14.48 3.29 1.67
CA HIS A 117 15.19 2.80 0.51
C HIS A 117 16.31 3.75 0.06
N GLU A 118 16.15 5.06 0.19
CA GLU A 118 17.20 6.05 -0.09
C GLU A 118 18.35 5.96 0.92
N ARG A 119 18.02 5.85 2.21
CA ARG A 119 19.02 5.65 3.27
C ARG A 119 19.77 4.34 3.09
N PHE A 120 19.06 3.29 2.67
CA PHE A 120 19.64 2.00 2.36
C PHE A 120 20.57 2.11 1.14
N ASP A 121 20.15 2.80 0.09
CA ASP A 121 20.97 3.08 -1.10
C ASP A 121 22.27 3.79 -0.72
N HIS A 122 22.15 4.84 0.09
CA HIS A 122 23.27 5.63 0.57
C HIS A 122 24.21 4.78 1.42
N PHE A 123 23.69 4.02 2.38
CA PHE A 123 24.47 3.15 3.26
C PHE A 123 25.22 2.09 2.44
N TYR A 124 24.54 1.41 1.51
CA TYR A 124 25.14 0.33 0.73
C TYR A 124 26.25 0.83 -0.20
N LYS A 125 25.99 1.93 -0.93
CA LYS A 125 26.99 2.57 -1.80
C LYS A 125 28.24 2.99 -1.03
N HIS A 126 28.08 3.53 0.19
CA HIS A 126 29.21 4.00 1.00
C HIS A 126 29.93 2.90 1.79
N SER A 127 29.21 1.88 2.26
CA SER A 127 29.74 0.92 3.26
C SER A 127 29.99 -0.47 2.70
N VAL A 128 29.42 -0.81 1.55
CA VAL A 128 29.47 -2.18 1.00
C VAL A 128 30.10 -2.18 -0.38
N SER A 129 29.40 -1.65 -1.39
CA SER A 129 29.87 -1.62 -2.77
C SER A 129 28.94 -0.79 -3.64
N GLU A 130 29.50 -0.10 -4.64
CA GLU A 130 28.69 0.49 -5.71
C GLU A 130 28.25 -0.55 -6.75
N HIS A 131 28.87 -1.73 -6.77
CA HIS A 131 28.66 -2.77 -7.77
C HIS A 131 28.45 -4.16 -7.16
N LEU A 132 27.51 -4.93 -7.71
CA LEU A 132 27.28 -6.34 -7.39
C LEU A 132 27.34 -7.10 -8.71
N LEU A 133 28.29 -8.02 -8.84
CA LEU A 133 28.51 -8.80 -10.08
C LEU A 133 28.71 -7.92 -11.33
N GLY A 134 29.33 -6.74 -11.17
CA GLY A 134 29.61 -5.80 -12.26
C GLY A 134 28.42 -4.91 -12.66
N LEU A 135 27.26 -5.05 -12.02
CA LEU A 135 26.11 -4.17 -12.21
C LEU A 135 26.06 -3.11 -11.10
N PRO A 136 25.68 -1.86 -11.40
CA PRO A 136 25.47 -0.84 -10.38
C PRO A 136 24.38 -1.29 -9.42
N VAL A 137 24.68 -1.27 -8.12
CA VAL A 137 23.70 -1.65 -7.09
C VAL A 137 22.81 -0.48 -6.78
N ASN A 138 21.51 -0.72 -6.91
CA ASN A 138 20.48 0.07 -6.25
C ASN A 138 19.77 -0.80 -5.21
N TRP A 139 19.00 -0.16 -4.35
CA TRP A 139 18.25 -0.76 -3.26
C TRP A 139 17.32 -1.85 -3.80
N THR A 140 16.82 -1.71 -5.02
CA THR A 140 15.93 -2.67 -5.66
C THR A 140 16.64 -4.00 -5.92
N VAL A 141 17.87 -3.97 -6.45
CA VAL A 141 18.70 -5.16 -6.64
C VAL A 141 19.08 -5.78 -5.30
N ALA A 142 19.49 -4.95 -4.34
CA ALA A 142 19.89 -5.41 -3.02
C ALA A 142 18.74 -6.04 -2.22
N LEU A 143 17.52 -5.52 -2.37
CA LEU A 143 16.31 -6.01 -1.71
C LEU A 143 15.47 -6.95 -2.59
N LEU A 144 15.98 -7.37 -3.76
CA LEU A 144 15.26 -8.19 -4.72
C LEU A 144 14.61 -9.45 -4.09
N PRO A 145 15.28 -10.22 -3.20
CA PRO A 145 14.65 -11.38 -2.57
C PRO A 145 13.42 -11.00 -1.73
N PHE A 146 13.47 -9.87 -1.03
CA PHE A 146 12.35 -9.37 -0.23
C PHE A 146 11.21 -8.88 -1.11
N ILE A 147 11.52 -8.19 -2.22
CA ILE A 147 10.54 -7.74 -3.21
C ILE A 147 9.81 -8.96 -3.81
N VAL A 148 10.55 -9.98 -4.24
CA VAL A 148 9.97 -11.22 -4.79
C VAL A 148 9.08 -11.91 -3.76
N ALA A 149 9.51 -12.01 -2.51
CA ALA A 149 8.73 -12.60 -1.44
C ALA A 149 7.43 -11.80 -1.16
N ALA A 150 7.51 -10.47 -1.14
CA ALA A 150 6.36 -9.59 -0.97
C ALA A 150 5.34 -9.74 -2.12
N VAL A 151 5.81 -9.76 -3.37
CA VAL A 151 4.98 -9.99 -4.55
C VAL A 151 4.31 -11.37 -4.50
N ALA A 152 5.07 -12.43 -4.17
CA ALA A 152 4.51 -13.77 -4.04
C ALA A 152 3.43 -13.84 -2.95
N LEU A 153 3.64 -13.13 -1.83
CA LEU A 153 2.66 -13.03 -0.75
C LEU A 153 1.39 -12.30 -1.20
N LEU A 154 1.52 -11.20 -1.94
CA LEU A 154 0.40 -10.45 -2.52
C LEU A 154 -0.39 -11.30 -3.52
N ILE A 155 0.29 -12.01 -4.43
CA ILE A 155 -0.35 -12.91 -5.40
C ILE A 155 -1.11 -14.02 -4.67
N ARG A 156 -0.47 -14.64 -3.67
CA ARG A 156 -1.10 -15.68 -2.84
C ARG A 156 -2.32 -15.12 -2.11
N PHE A 157 -2.21 -13.93 -1.53
CA PHE A 157 -3.31 -13.25 -0.86
C PHE A 157 -4.47 -12.99 -1.83
N CYS A 158 -4.22 -12.36 -2.97
CA CYS A 158 -5.22 -12.08 -4.00
C CYS A 158 -5.91 -13.36 -4.47
N SER A 159 -5.15 -14.40 -4.80
CA SER A 159 -5.68 -15.69 -5.25
C SER A 159 -6.59 -16.35 -4.20
N CYS A 160 -6.18 -16.28 -2.93
CA CYS A 160 -6.90 -16.91 -1.83
C CYS A 160 -8.10 -16.11 -1.31
N ALA A 161 -8.01 -14.78 -1.31
CA ALA A 161 -9.01 -13.86 -0.75
C ALA A 161 -10.05 -13.44 -1.80
N LEU A 162 -9.60 -13.02 -2.99
CA LEU A 162 -10.50 -12.63 -4.09
C LEU A 162 -11.14 -13.84 -4.76
N GLY A 163 -10.43 -14.97 -4.85
CA GLY A 163 -10.96 -16.21 -5.41
C GLY A 163 -12.21 -16.75 -4.70
N ARG A 164 -12.42 -16.38 -3.42
CA ARG A 164 -13.56 -16.80 -2.60
C ARG A 164 -14.73 -15.82 -2.61
N GLN A 165 -14.57 -14.66 -3.26
CA GLN A 165 -15.55 -13.58 -3.26
C GLN A 165 -16.06 -13.30 -4.69
N PRO A 166 -17.08 -14.02 -5.17
CA PRO A 166 -17.60 -13.86 -6.53
C PRO A 166 -18.10 -12.44 -6.83
N LYS A 167 -18.52 -11.69 -5.80
CA LYS A 167 -18.90 -10.27 -5.91
C LYS A 167 -17.68 -9.34 -6.09
N ALA A 168 -16.54 -9.65 -5.47
CA ALA A 168 -15.30 -8.88 -5.64
C ALA A 168 -14.73 -9.05 -7.06
N ARG A 169 -14.85 -10.25 -7.66
CA ARG A 169 -14.48 -10.51 -9.06
C ARG A 169 -15.20 -9.62 -10.07
N ARG A 170 -16.48 -9.29 -9.82
CA ARG A 170 -17.28 -8.39 -10.69
C ARG A 170 -17.00 -6.90 -10.50
N LEU A 171 -16.21 -6.52 -9.50
CA LEU A 171 -15.80 -5.14 -9.25
C LEU A 171 -14.38 -4.86 -9.73
N ALA A 172 -13.59 -5.91 -9.99
CA ALA A 172 -12.22 -5.84 -10.48
C ALA A 172 -12.12 -6.02 -12.01
N LEU A 173 -13.22 -6.37 -12.67
CA LEU A 173 -13.41 -6.46 -14.13
C LEU A 173 -14.52 -5.49 -14.52
#